data_AF-A0A553A9S7-F1
#
_entry.id   AF-A0A553A9S7-F1
#
_cell.length_a   1.000
_cell.length_b   1.000
_cell.length_c   1.000
_cell.angle_alpha   90.00
_cell.angle_beta   90.00
_cell.angle_gamma   90.00
#
_symmetry.space_group_name_H-M   'P 1'
#
loop_
_entity.id
_entity.type
_entity.pdbx_description
1 polymer ?
#
loop_
_entity_poly.entity_id
_entity_poly.type
_entity_poly.pdbx_seq_one_letter_code
_entity_poly.pdbx_strand_id
1 'polypeptide(L)'
;MTGTDMPVREFVSHIRELAIVDSSRAWLEATFDDGAASVDAHPGSGATLVARAHGGSGALVDGRLTGRWTAVVGGRFADWLLLPARSSTLHHVLVARDRVDVDGRTVRGGLRTAGLADVAADVTVAAADVLPLDRSTPIRAAGVATAAVVGSAQGLWRRHVEQLRSHLAAYHGGTTADSDAAQVARAASDLDAAELQLAHIGSAPEDLERSVWVCRQAVARARSAADRLLEHSRHALDADDPVTRRWCDVDTGARLAHRMFDHMSASLR
;
A
#
# COMPACT_ATOMS: atom_id res chain seq x y z
N MET A 1 -5.48 17.82 -5.19
CA MET A 1 -4.36 17.13 -5.84
C MET A 1 -3.21 18.12 -5.91
N THR A 2 -2.25 17.98 -5.00
CA THR A 2 -1.05 18.85 -4.83
C THR A 2 0.14 18.00 -4.38
N GLY A 3 0.20 16.72 -4.78
CA GLY A 3 1.19 15.76 -4.27
C GLY A 3 2.56 15.85 -4.93
N THR A 4 2.66 16.41 -6.14
CA THR A 4 3.93 16.52 -6.87
C THR A 4 4.86 17.63 -6.36
N ASP A 5 4.32 18.68 -5.73
CA ASP A 5 5.10 19.78 -5.15
C ASP A 5 5.46 19.57 -3.66
N MET A 6 4.87 18.57 -3.01
CA MET A 6 5.10 18.29 -1.59
C MET A 6 6.43 17.54 -1.39
N PRO A 7 7.28 17.95 -0.43
CA PRO A 7 8.47 17.20 -0.06
C PRO A 7 8.14 15.75 0.31
N VAL A 8 8.95 14.79 -0.15
CA VAL A 8 8.72 13.34 0.07
C VAL A 8 8.43 13.01 1.53
N ARG A 9 9.17 13.60 2.48
CA ARG A 9 8.97 13.37 3.92
C ARG A 9 7.59 13.83 4.40
N GLU A 10 7.13 14.98 3.93
CA GLU A 10 5.81 15.53 4.28
C GLU A 10 4.70 14.66 3.70
N PHE A 11 4.85 14.23 2.44
CA PHE A 11 3.89 13.33 1.81
C PHE A 11 3.82 11.96 2.51
N VAL A 12 4.97 11.40 2.89
CA VAL A 12 5.06 10.16 3.70
C VAL A 12 4.35 10.32 5.05
N SER A 13 4.52 11.46 5.73
CA SER A 13 3.81 11.75 6.99
C SER A 13 2.30 11.87 6.78
N HIS A 14 1.88 12.56 5.72
CA HIS A 14 0.47 12.71 5.35
C HIS A 14 -0.21 11.35 5.07
N ILE A 15 0.42 10.49 4.27
CA ILE A 15 -0.09 9.14 3.99
C ILE A 15 -0.23 8.31 5.27
N ARG A 16 0.74 8.42 6.19
CA ARG A 16 0.65 7.74 7.49
C ARG A 16 -0.55 8.25 8.30
N GLU A 17 -0.68 9.56 8.47
CA GLU A 17 -1.78 10.17 9.23
C GLU A 17 -3.14 9.83 8.65
N LEU A 18 -3.24 9.86 7.33
CA LEU A 18 -4.42 9.41 6.61
C LEU A 18 -4.72 7.94 6.90
N ALA A 19 -3.72 7.06 6.89
CA ALA A 19 -3.89 5.63 7.12
C ALA A 19 -4.35 5.28 8.56
N ILE A 20 -3.99 6.11 9.54
CA ILE A 20 -4.50 5.99 10.91
C ILE A 20 -6.04 6.07 10.90
N VAL A 21 -6.59 6.97 10.09
CA VAL A 21 -8.03 7.23 10.01
C VAL A 21 -8.72 6.36 8.97
N ASP A 22 -8.11 6.14 7.81
CA ASP A 22 -8.64 5.37 6.70
C ASP A 22 -7.52 4.77 5.86
N SER A 23 -7.25 3.48 6.11
CA SER A 23 -6.23 2.70 5.41
C SER A 23 -6.47 2.66 3.90
N SER A 24 -7.73 2.52 3.47
CA SER A 24 -8.04 2.39 2.04
C SER A 24 -7.81 3.69 1.29
N ARG A 25 -8.20 4.82 1.90
CA ARG A 25 -7.96 6.15 1.33
C ARG A 25 -6.48 6.47 1.23
N ALA A 26 -5.69 6.11 2.24
CA ALA A 26 -4.24 6.29 2.19
C ALA A 26 -3.59 5.52 1.04
N TRP A 27 -3.99 4.27 0.82
CA TRP A 27 -3.52 3.47 -0.30
C TRP A 27 -3.94 4.06 -1.66
N LEU A 28 -5.18 4.53 -1.80
CA LEU A 28 -5.64 5.20 -3.03
C LEU A 28 -4.83 6.46 -3.33
N GLU A 29 -4.62 7.30 -2.32
CA GLU A 29 -3.90 8.56 -2.49
C GLU A 29 -2.44 8.31 -2.87
N ALA A 30 -1.77 7.37 -2.21
CA ALA A 30 -0.42 6.95 -2.58
C ALA A 30 -0.34 6.41 -4.02
N THR A 31 -1.32 5.60 -4.44
CA THR A 31 -1.32 5.02 -5.79
C THR A 31 -1.57 6.05 -6.88
N PHE A 32 -2.52 6.97 -6.70
CA PHE A 32 -2.81 7.98 -7.73
C PHE A 32 -1.73 9.05 -7.81
N ASP A 33 -1.06 9.37 -6.70
CA ASP A 33 0.11 10.25 -6.72
C ASP A 33 1.28 9.63 -7.49
N ASP A 34 1.58 8.34 -7.25
CA ASP A 34 2.61 7.60 -8.00
C ASP A 34 2.26 7.47 -9.50
N GLY A 35 0.98 7.24 -9.81
CA GLY A 35 0.48 7.20 -11.18
C GLY A 35 0.59 8.54 -11.91
N ALA A 36 0.21 9.65 -11.25
CA ALA A 36 0.30 11.00 -11.82
C ALA A 36 1.75 11.37 -12.14
N ALA A 37 2.69 11.12 -11.22
CA ALA A 37 4.11 11.38 -11.43
C ALA A 37 4.69 10.61 -12.65
N SER A 38 4.09 9.47 -13.00
CA SER A 38 4.50 8.66 -14.15
C SER A 38 3.99 9.21 -15.49
N VAL A 39 2.85 9.92 -15.47
CA VAL A 39 2.10 10.34 -16.66
C VAL A 39 2.18 11.85 -16.91
N ASP A 40 2.63 12.68 -15.94
CA ASP A 40 2.99 14.09 -16.20
C ASP A 40 4.11 14.23 -17.25
N ALA A 41 4.82 13.14 -17.56
CA ALA A 41 5.74 13.03 -18.70
C ALA A 41 5.04 12.80 -20.06
N HIS A 42 3.70 12.68 -20.09
CA HIS A 42 2.88 12.35 -21.25
C HIS A 42 1.92 13.51 -21.61
N PRO A 43 2.03 14.12 -22.80
CA PRO A 43 1.20 15.27 -23.17
C PRO A 43 -0.26 14.87 -23.44
N GLY A 44 -1.22 15.57 -22.81
CA GLY A 44 -2.66 15.42 -23.06
C GLY A 44 -3.51 14.94 -21.88
N SER A 45 -2.89 14.68 -20.73
CA SER A 45 -3.54 14.21 -19.50
C SER A 45 -4.27 15.36 -18.77
N GLY A 46 -5.59 15.43 -18.90
CA GLY A 46 -6.44 16.20 -17.97
C GLY A 46 -6.44 15.59 -16.56
N ALA A 47 -7.44 15.93 -15.73
CA ALA A 47 -7.63 15.30 -14.41
C ALA A 47 -7.94 13.79 -14.55
N THR A 48 -6.88 13.00 -14.68
CA THR A 48 -6.91 11.59 -15.08
C THR A 48 -6.38 10.75 -13.93
N LEU A 49 -7.16 9.77 -13.47
CA LEU A 49 -6.71 8.85 -12.42
C LEU A 49 -5.90 7.70 -13.02
N VAL A 50 -4.65 7.57 -12.59
CA VAL A 50 -3.74 6.52 -13.07
C VAL A 50 -3.40 5.57 -11.92
N ALA A 51 -3.77 4.30 -12.05
CA ALA A 51 -3.37 3.27 -11.08
C ALA A 51 -2.19 2.45 -11.59
N ARG A 52 -1.13 2.36 -10.80
CA ARG A 52 0.04 1.54 -11.11
C ARG A 52 -0.10 0.14 -10.52
N ALA A 53 0.18 -0.87 -11.34
CA ALA A 53 0.29 -2.25 -10.88
C ALA A 53 1.72 -2.53 -10.40
N HIS A 54 1.86 -3.02 -9.17
CA HIS A 54 3.16 -3.41 -8.60
C HIS A 54 3.33 -4.93 -8.46
N GLY A 55 2.26 -5.70 -8.72
CA GLY A 55 2.25 -7.16 -8.64
C GLY A 55 1.76 -7.81 -9.93
N GLY A 56 2.47 -8.84 -10.37
CA GLY A 56 2.27 -9.48 -11.67
C GLY A 56 3.13 -8.87 -12.78
N SER A 57 3.15 -9.51 -13.94
CA SER A 57 3.86 -9.01 -15.12
C SER A 57 3.20 -9.54 -16.39
N GLY A 58 3.15 -8.72 -17.43
CA GLY A 58 2.77 -9.14 -18.77
C GLY A 58 3.98 -9.36 -19.69
N ALA A 59 3.71 -9.90 -20.87
CA ALA A 59 4.62 -9.91 -22.01
C ALA A 59 4.16 -8.85 -23.03
N LEU A 60 5.11 -8.10 -23.57
CA LEU A 60 4.90 -7.17 -24.67
C LEU A 60 5.65 -7.72 -25.89
N VAL A 61 4.90 -8.24 -26.87
CA VAL A 61 5.45 -8.84 -28.09
C VAL A 61 4.76 -8.19 -29.28
N ASP A 62 5.54 -7.61 -30.20
CA ASP A 62 5.04 -6.96 -31.43
C ASP A 62 3.91 -5.94 -31.17
N GLY A 63 4.04 -5.16 -30.10
CA GLY A 63 3.04 -4.16 -29.70
C GLY A 63 1.75 -4.74 -29.09
N ARG A 64 1.71 -6.04 -28.79
CA ARG A 64 0.62 -6.68 -28.07
C ARG A 64 1.00 -6.96 -26.62
N LEU A 65 0.23 -6.40 -25.68
CA LEU A 65 0.35 -6.65 -24.25
C LEU A 65 -0.55 -7.82 -23.87
N THR A 66 0.05 -8.85 -23.28
CA THR A 66 -0.66 -10.00 -22.70
C THR A 66 -0.23 -10.22 -21.27
N GLY A 67 -1.15 -10.44 -20.33
CA GLY A 67 -0.75 -10.71 -18.95
C GLY A 67 -1.87 -10.58 -17.93
N ARG A 68 -1.49 -10.83 -16.67
CA ARG A 68 -2.36 -10.64 -15.51
C ARG A 68 -1.61 -9.96 -14.38
N TRP A 69 -2.24 -8.95 -13.79
CA TRP A 69 -1.78 -8.20 -12.64
C TRP A 69 -2.79 -8.36 -11.52
N THR A 70 -2.32 -8.57 -10.30
CA THR A 70 -3.21 -8.91 -9.17
C THR A 70 -3.20 -7.82 -8.13
N ALA A 71 -4.37 -7.58 -7.53
CA ALA A 71 -4.54 -6.61 -6.46
C ALA A 71 -4.00 -5.20 -6.79
N VAL A 72 -4.38 -4.68 -7.96
CA VAL A 72 -4.10 -3.30 -8.40
C VAL A 72 -4.94 -2.35 -7.56
N VAL A 73 -4.28 -1.59 -6.67
CA VAL A 73 -4.92 -0.56 -5.85
C VAL A 73 -5.49 0.52 -6.76
N GLY A 74 -6.71 0.99 -6.48
CA GLY A 74 -7.38 1.99 -7.32
C GLY A 74 -7.79 1.50 -8.72
N GLY A 75 -7.52 0.25 -9.09
CA GLY A 75 -7.79 -0.28 -10.43
C GLY A 75 -9.26 -0.18 -10.85
N ARG A 76 -10.20 -0.16 -9.89
CA ARG A 76 -11.64 0.06 -10.15
C ARG A 76 -12.02 1.50 -10.46
N PHE A 77 -11.21 2.45 -10.00
CA PHE A 77 -11.51 3.88 -10.09
C PHE A 77 -10.65 4.60 -11.12
N ALA A 78 -9.53 3.99 -11.53
CA ALA A 78 -8.60 4.59 -12.47
C ALA A 78 -9.17 4.71 -13.87
N ASP A 79 -8.87 5.82 -14.56
CA ASP A 79 -9.15 5.97 -15.99
C ASP A 79 -8.11 5.22 -16.82
N TRP A 80 -6.87 5.15 -16.31
CA TRP A 80 -5.74 4.47 -16.94
C TRP A 80 -4.99 3.58 -15.96
N LEU A 81 -4.39 2.53 -16.49
CA LEU A 81 -3.60 1.56 -15.75
C LEU A 81 -2.17 1.57 -16.26
N LEU A 82 -1.22 1.67 -15.35
CA LEU A 82 0.19 1.54 -15.65
C LEU A 82 0.66 0.13 -15.29
N LEU A 83 0.86 -0.70 -16.31
CA LEU A 83 1.05 -2.14 -16.17
C LEU A 83 2.50 -2.53 -16.50
N PRO A 84 3.24 -3.19 -15.57
CA PRO A 84 4.58 -3.66 -15.86
C PRO A 84 4.54 -4.82 -16.85
N ALA A 85 5.35 -4.71 -17.92
CA ALA A 85 5.46 -5.71 -18.98
C ALA A 85 6.92 -5.97 -19.34
N ARG A 86 7.22 -7.19 -19.79
CA ARG A 86 8.53 -7.59 -20.29
C ARG A 86 8.50 -7.76 -21.80
N SER A 87 9.46 -7.15 -22.48
CA SER A 87 9.85 -7.49 -23.85
C SER A 87 11.26 -8.11 -23.80
N SER A 88 12.28 -7.45 -24.37
CA SER A 88 13.69 -7.64 -24.05
C SER A 88 14.10 -6.97 -22.74
N THR A 89 13.39 -5.91 -22.32
CA THR A 89 13.58 -5.22 -21.04
C THR A 89 12.25 -5.01 -20.32
N LEU A 90 12.31 -4.54 -19.07
CA LEU A 90 11.12 -4.17 -18.30
C LEU A 90 10.63 -2.78 -18.72
N HIS A 91 9.34 -2.70 -19.03
CA HIS A 91 8.63 -1.47 -19.38
C HIS A 91 7.40 -1.30 -18.50
N HIS A 92 6.90 -0.07 -18.45
CA HIS A 92 5.51 0.17 -18.07
C HIS A 92 4.69 0.44 -19.32
N VAL A 93 3.50 -0.12 -19.39
CA VAL A 93 2.57 0.10 -20.49
C VAL A 93 1.35 0.81 -19.94
N LEU A 94 1.06 1.99 -20.48
CA LEU A 94 -0.13 2.76 -20.14
C LEU A 94 -1.31 2.22 -20.95
N VAL A 95 -2.38 1.82 -20.29
CA VAL A 95 -3.54 1.24 -20.95
C VAL A 95 -4.82 1.85 -20.39
N ALA A 96 -5.70 2.30 -21.29
CA ALA A 96 -7.01 2.80 -20.89
C ALA A 96 -7.81 1.66 -20.21
N ARG A 97 -8.50 2.00 -19.12
CA ARG A 97 -9.22 1.04 -18.29
C ARG A 97 -10.23 0.19 -19.08
N ASP A 98 -10.92 0.80 -20.04
CA ASP A 98 -11.97 0.18 -20.86
C ASP A 98 -11.45 -0.85 -21.87
N ARG A 99 -10.12 -0.89 -22.09
CA ARG A 99 -9.49 -1.83 -23.02
C ARG A 99 -9.08 -3.15 -22.37
N VAL A 100 -9.10 -3.24 -21.04
CA VAL A 100 -8.66 -4.45 -20.31
C VAL A 100 -9.78 -5.02 -19.47
N ASP A 101 -9.68 -6.32 -19.16
CA ASP A 101 -10.59 -6.93 -18.22
C ASP A 101 -10.13 -6.58 -16.80
N VAL A 102 -11.04 -5.99 -16.03
CA VAL A 102 -10.78 -5.66 -14.64
C VAL A 102 -11.82 -6.34 -13.77
N ASP A 103 -11.39 -7.40 -13.08
CA ASP A 103 -12.25 -8.20 -12.24
C ASP A 103 -12.74 -7.37 -11.04
N GLY A 104 -14.00 -6.95 -11.12
CA GLY A 104 -14.70 -6.20 -10.09
C GLY A 104 -15.10 -7.04 -8.88
N ARG A 105 -14.83 -8.35 -8.84
CA ARG A 105 -15.12 -9.19 -7.68
C ARG A 105 -14.44 -8.65 -6.45
N THR A 106 -15.22 -8.38 -5.42
CA THR A 106 -14.73 -7.89 -4.12
C THR A 106 -13.65 -8.83 -3.62
N VAL A 107 -12.40 -8.36 -3.61
CA VAL A 107 -11.29 -9.10 -3.01
C VAL A 107 -11.66 -9.34 -1.55
N ARG A 108 -11.83 -10.60 -1.16
CA ARG A 108 -12.05 -10.96 0.24
C ARG A 108 -10.78 -10.60 1.01
N GLY A 109 -10.87 -9.63 1.91
CA GLY A 109 -9.71 -9.12 2.65
C GLY A 109 -9.94 -7.73 3.23
N GLY A 110 -8.84 -7.08 3.61
CA GLY A 110 -8.81 -5.67 3.98
C GLY A 110 -8.72 -4.75 2.77
N LEU A 111 -8.64 -3.45 3.04
CA LEU A 111 -8.60 -2.36 2.05
C LEU A 111 -9.84 -2.36 1.13
N ARG A 112 -11.01 -2.64 1.71
CA ARG A 112 -12.26 -2.89 0.96
C ARG A 112 -12.70 -1.73 0.08
N THR A 113 -12.39 -0.49 0.46
CA THR A 113 -12.74 0.71 -0.30
C THR A 113 -11.57 1.22 -1.16
N ALA A 114 -10.43 0.54 -1.16
CA ALA A 114 -9.25 0.94 -1.94
C ALA A 114 -9.32 0.55 -3.42
N GLY A 115 -10.45 0.01 -3.88
CA GLY A 115 -10.67 -0.29 -5.29
C GLY A 115 -9.74 -1.37 -5.85
N LEU A 116 -9.28 -2.31 -5.01
CA LEU A 116 -8.46 -3.44 -5.42
C LEU A 116 -9.14 -4.25 -6.53
N ALA A 117 -8.40 -4.52 -7.61
CA ALA A 117 -8.86 -5.36 -8.70
C ALA A 117 -7.73 -6.19 -9.30
N ASP A 118 -8.10 -7.35 -9.85
CA ASP A 118 -7.23 -8.06 -10.77
C ASP A 118 -7.45 -7.52 -12.19
N VAL A 119 -6.37 -7.37 -12.94
CA VAL A 119 -6.39 -6.86 -14.31
C VAL A 119 -5.83 -7.93 -15.22
N ALA A 120 -6.54 -8.24 -16.31
CA ALA A 120 -6.06 -9.09 -17.38
C ALA A 120 -6.09 -8.30 -18.70
N ALA A 121 -4.98 -8.34 -19.44
CA ALA A 121 -4.86 -7.65 -20.71
C ALA A 121 -4.54 -8.64 -21.81
N ASP A 122 -5.17 -8.42 -22.96
CA ASP A 122 -4.82 -8.98 -24.26
C ASP A 122 -5.14 -7.93 -25.32
N VAL A 123 -4.24 -6.95 -25.48
CA VAL A 123 -4.52 -5.72 -26.24
C VAL A 123 -3.33 -5.26 -27.06
N THR A 124 -3.60 -4.64 -28.21
CA THR A 124 -2.58 -3.91 -28.96
C THR A 124 -2.38 -2.51 -28.37
N VAL A 125 -1.12 -2.12 -28.12
CA VAL A 125 -0.75 -0.84 -27.52
C VAL A 125 0.06 -0.01 -28.51
N ALA A 126 -0.10 1.31 -28.47
CA ALA A 126 0.69 2.19 -29.31
C ALA A 126 2.12 2.29 -28.74
N ALA A 127 3.11 2.53 -29.60
CA ALA A 127 4.49 2.71 -29.15
C ALA A 127 4.65 3.89 -28.19
N ALA A 128 3.80 4.92 -28.31
CA ALA A 128 3.76 6.05 -27.38
C ALA A 128 3.35 5.63 -25.96
N ASP A 129 2.48 4.63 -25.82
CA ASP A 129 1.99 4.16 -24.53
C ASP A 129 2.98 3.23 -23.79
N VAL A 130 4.11 2.92 -24.42
CA VAL A 130 5.18 2.10 -23.83
C VAL A 130 6.22 3.02 -23.21
N LEU A 131 6.18 3.10 -21.89
CA LEU A 131 7.02 3.97 -21.08
C LEU A 131 8.26 3.20 -20.57
N PRO A 132 9.44 3.83 -20.56
CA PRO A 132 10.61 3.25 -19.91
C PRO A 132 10.32 3.09 -18.41
N LEU A 133 10.93 2.07 -17.80
CA LEU A 133 10.86 1.90 -16.35
C LEU A 133 11.56 3.08 -15.66
N ASP A 134 10.79 3.95 -15.01
CA ASP A 134 11.36 5.01 -14.17
C ASP A 134 12.00 4.40 -12.91
N ARG A 135 13.31 4.60 -12.76
CA ARG A 135 14.11 4.12 -11.62
C ARG A 135 14.29 5.19 -10.53
N SER A 136 13.76 6.40 -10.71
CA SER A 136 13.95 7.54 -9.80
C SER A 136 12.85 7.67 -8.74
N THR A 137 11.67 7.07 -8.95
CA THR A 137 10.54 7.04 -8.01
C THR A 137 10.47 5.92 -6.95
N PRO A 138 11.34 4.87 -6.90
CA PRO A 138 11.09 3.70 -6.05
C PRO A 138 11.25 3.99 -4.55
N ILE A 139 12.08 4.94 -4.15
CA ILE A 139 12.25 5.31 -2.73
C ILE A 139 10.98 5.96 -2.17
N ARG A 140 10.38 6.90 -2.93
CA ARG A 140 9.11 7.53 -2.56
C ARG A 140 8.01 6.48 -2.45
N ALA A 141 7.88 5.62 -3.47
CA ALA A 141 6.90 4.54 -3.52
C ALA A 141 7.06 3.57 -2.32
N ALA A 142 8.30 3.23 -1.95
CA ALA A 142 8.57 2.38 -0.79
C ALA A 142 8.18 3.06 0.53
N GLY A 143 8.51 4.35 0.66
CA GLY A 143 8.17 5.16 1.83
C GLY A 143 6.67 5.28 2.04
N VAL A 144 5.90 5.62 1.01
CA VAL A 144 4.43 5.79 1.13
C VAL A 144 3.70 4.46 1.39
N ALA A 145 4.14 3.36 0.78
CA ALA A 145 3.60 2.04 1.08
C ALA A 145 3.86 1.64 2.54
N THR A 146 5.07 1.90 3.04
CA THR A 146 5.44 1.66 4.45
C THR A 146 4.60 2.53 5.39
N ALA A 147 4.47 3.82 5.08
CA ALA A 147 3.67 4.77 5.84
C ALA A 147 2.20 4.34 5.95
N ALA A 148 1.60 3.88 4.83
CA ALA A 148 0.23 3.39 4.82
C ALA A 148 0.04 2.17 5.73
N VAL A 149 1.00 1.23 5.75
CA VAL A 149 0.95 0.06 6.64
C VAL A 149 1.14 0.45 8.12
N VAL A 150 2.16 1.26 8.42
CA VAL A 150 2.46 1.72 9.79
C VAL A 150 1.29 2.52 10.36
N GLY A 151 0.76 3.47 9.59
CA GLY A 151 -0.40 4.27 10.00
C GLY A 151 -1.64 3.41 10.20
N SER A 152 -1.90 2.43 9.34
CA SER A 152 -3.00 1.47 9.52
C SER A 152 -2.88 0.68 10.83
N ALA A 153 -1.67 0.25 11.18
CA ALA A 153 -1.41 -0.48 12.42
C ALA A 153 -1.52 0.41 13.67
N GLN A 154 -1.14 1.69 13.56
CA GLN A 154 -1.42 2.70 14.59
C GLN A 154 -2.93 2.93 14.77
N GLY A 155 -3.69 3.00 13.68
CA GLY A 155 -5.16 3.09 13.71
C GLY A 155 -5.82 1.89 14.40
N LEU A 156 -5.33 0.68 14.10
CA LEU A 156 -5.71 -0.56 14.78
C LEU A 156 -5.44 -0.48 16.29
N TRP A 157 -4.23 -0.08 16.69
CA TRP A 157 -3.84 0.05 18.10
C TRP A 157 -4.74 1.04 18.84
N ARG A 158 -4.99 2.22 18.26
CA ARG A 158 -5.88 3.23 18.86
C ARG A 158 -7.29 2.66 19.09
N ARG A 159 -7.83 1.94 18.10
CA ARG A 159 -9.16 1.34 18.19
C ARG A 159 -9.23 0.24 19.25
N HIS A 160 -8.20 -0.59 19.34
CA HIS A 160 -8.11 -1.65 20.34
C HIS A 160 -8.07 -1.07 21.76
N VAL A 161 -7.24 -0.05 22.00
CA VAL A 161 -7.17 0.65 23.30
C VAL A 161 -8.50 1.30 23.67
N GLU A 162 -9.19 1.92 22.70
CA GLU A 162 -10.51 2.50 22.91
C GLU A 162 -11.54 1.43 23.34
N GLN A 163 -11.58 0.28 22.66
CA GLN A 163 -12.45 -0.83 23.03
C GLN A 163 -12.15 -1.36 24.44
N LEU A 164 -10.87 -1.52 24.80
CA LEU A 164 -10.46 -1.93 26.15
C LEU A 164 -10.94 -0.92 27.20
N ARG A 165 -10.75 0.39 26.96
CA ARG A 165 -11.22 1.44 27.87
C ARG A 165 -12.74 1.42 28.04
N SER A 166 -13.51 1.29 26.96
CA SER A 166 -14.96 1.18 27.02
C SER A 166 -15.41 -0.07 27.79
N HIS A 167 -14.69 -1.19 27.63
CA HIS A 167 -14.98 -2.42 28.36
C HIS A 167 -14.74 -2.27 29.86
N LEU A 168 -13.59 -1.71 30.26
CA LEU A 168 -13.25 -1.45 31.66
C LEU A 168 -14.24 -0.46 32.32
N ALA A 169 -14.71 0.55 31.57
CA ALA A 169 -15.71 1.49 32.07
C ALA A 169 -17.09 0.82 32.28
N ALA A 170 -17.47 -0.11 31.42
CA ALA A 170 -18.76 -0.82 31.53
C ALA A 170 -18.76 -1.87 32.66
N TYR A 171 -17.61 -2.48 32.94
CA TYR A 171 -17.44 -3.47 34.01
C TYR A 171 -16.69 -2.84 35.18
N HIS A 172 -17.43 -2.24 36.13
CA HIS A 172 -16.96 -1.60 37.38
C HIS A 172 -16.26 -2.57 38.38
N GLY A 173 -15.47 -3.54 37.90
CA GLY A 173 -14.75 -4.52 38.70
C GLY A 173 -13.72 -5.37 37.93
N GLY A 174 -13.54 -5.16 36.62
CA GLY A 174 -12.51 -5.86 35.85
C GLY A 174 -11.21 -5.07 35.87
N THR A 175 -10.17 -5.58 36.53
CA THR A 175 -8.81 -5.12 36.22
C THR A 175 -8.43 -5.66 34.85
N THR A 176 -7.92 -4.84 33.94
CA THR A 176 -7.17 -5.37 32.79
C THR A 176 -6.09 -6.29 33.34
N ALA A 177 -5.98 -7.51 32.84
CA ALA A 177 -4.89 -8.37 33.25
C ALA A 177 -3.57 -7.67 32.93
N ASP A 178 -2.59 -7.72 33.83
CA ASP A 178 -1.26 -7.12 33.60
C ASP A 178 -0.63 -7.61 32.28
N SER A 179 -1.00 -8.81 31.83
CA SER A 179 -0.66 -9.36 30.52
C SER A 179 -1.16 -8.50 29.37
N ASP A 180 -2.41 -8.04 29.38
CA ASP A 180 -3.02 -7.30 28.27
C ASP A 180 -2.40 -5.91 28.13
N ALA A 181 -2.20 -5.23 29.27
CA ALA A 181 -1.51 -3.95 29.31
C ALA A 181 -0.06 -4.07 28.77
N ALA A 182 0.66 -5.15 29.12
CA ALA A 182 1.99 -5.40 28.61
C ALA A 182 2.00 -5.65 27.09
N GLN A 183 0.99 -6.34 26.53
CA GLN A 183 0.91 -6.53 25.07
C GLN A 183 0.60 -5.24 24.33
N VAL A 184 -0.30 -4.41 24.86
CA VAL A 184 -0.62 -3.08 24.29
C VAL A 184 0.63 -2.18 24.29
N ALA A 185 1.41 -2.21 25.37
CA ALA A 185 2.65 -1.43 25.48
C ALA A 185 3.74 -1.93 24.51
N ARG A 186 3.90 -3.25 24.35
CA ARG A 186 4.83 -3.83 23.36
C ARG A 186 4.43 -3.48 21.94
N ALA A 187 3.15 -3.58 21.60
CA ALA A 187 2.65 -3.20 20.29
C ALA A 187 2.90 -1.70 20.01
N ALA A 188 2.68 -0.82 20.99
CA ALA A 188 3.02 0.60 20.87
C ALA A 188 4.52 0.81 20.60
N SER A 189 5.39 0.16 21.37
CA SER A 189 6.84 0.26 21.19
C SER A 189 7.31 -0.22 19.82
N ASP A 190 6.73 -1.29 19.27
CA ASP A 190 7.05 -1.77 17.92
C ASP A 190 6.61 -0.77 16.84
N LEU A 191 5.46 -0.10 17.04
CA LEU A 191 4.95 0.93 16.13
C LEU A 191 5.81 2.20 16.18
N ASP A 192 6.24 2.63 17.37
CA ASP A 192 7.15 3.77 17.53
C ASP A 192 8.50 3.48 16.85
N ALA A 193 9.02 2.25 16.98
CA ALA A 193 10.24 1.83 16.29
C ALA A 193 10.06 1.84 14.75
N ALA A 194 8.91 1.39 14.25
CA ALA A 194 8.59 1.44 12.81
C ALA A 194 8.48 2.89 12.30
N GLU A 195 7.94 3.80 13.10
CA GLU A 195 7.86 5.23 12.79
C GLU A 195 9.25 5.87 12.73
N LEU A 196 10.12 5.56 13.69
CA LEU A 196 11.52 6.01 13.65
C LEU A 196 12.22 5.50 12.40
N GLN A 197 12.02 4.24 12.00
CA GLN A 197 12.58 3.70 10.76
C GLN A 197 12.07 4.45 9.52
N LEU A 198 10.77 4.78 9.46
CA LEU A 198 10.17 5.56 8.38
C LEU A 198 10.80 6.96 8.25
N ALA A 199 11.08 7.62 9.39
CA ALA A 199 11.71 8.95 9.42
C ALA A 199 13.15 8.97 8.88
N HIS A 200 13.83 7.81 8.86
CA HIS A 200 15.22 7.64 8.41
C HIS A 200 15.35 7.05 7.00
N ILE A 201 14.25 6.92 6.24
CA ILE A 201 14.33 6.49 4.85
C ILE A 201 15.15 7.53 4.06
N GLY A 202 16.14 7.04 3.31
CA GLY A 202 16.99 7.86 2.46
C GLY A 202 16.18 8.57 1.37
N SER A 203 16.77 9.58 0.73
CA SER A 203 16.11 10.32 -0.35
C SER A 203 16.82 10.21 -1.69
N ALA A 204 18.01 9.61 -1.71
CA ALA A 204 18.88 9.53 -2.87
C ALA A 204 18.84 8.12 -3.49
N PRO A 205 18.80 7.97 -4.84
CA PRO A 205 18.64 6.68 -5.51
C PRO A 205 19.67 5.61 -5.10
N GLU A 206 20.90 6.01 -4.77
CA GLU A 206 21.98 5.14 -4.28
C GLU A 206 21.65 4.44 -2.95
N ASP A 207 20.70 4.98 -2.18
CA ASP A 207 20.24 4.37 -0.93
C ASP A 207 19.11 3.35 -1.15
N LEU A 208 18.67 3.08 -2.39
CA LEU A 208 17.45 2.31 -2.64
C LEU A 208 17.42 0.94 -1.94
N GLU A 209 18.50 0.16 -2.01
CA GLU A 209 18.55 -1.15 -1.34
C GLU A 209 18.40 -1.04 0.18
N ARG A 210 19.12 -0.09 0.79
CA ARG A 210 19.03 0.20 2.23
C ARG A 210 17.64 0.67 2.60
N SER A 211 17.07 1.60 1.84
CA SER A 211 15.73 2.16 2.05
C SER A 211 14.66 1.07 1.96
N VAL A 212 14.72 0.18 0.95
CA VAL A 212 13.81 -0.96 0.82
C VAL A 212 13.96 -1.92 2.00
N TRP A 213 15.19 -2.19 2.45
CA TRP A 213 15.41 -3.02 3.64
C TRP A 213 14.81 -2.40 4.91
N VAL A 214 15.00 -1.10 5.14
CA VAL A 214 14.40 -0.37 6.27
C VAL A 214 12.87 -0.41 6.18
N CYS A 215 12.30 -0.20 4.99
CA CYS A 215 10.86 -0.30 4.75
C CYS A 215 10.32 -1.69 5.10
N ARG A 216 11.00 -2.77 4.68
CA ARG A 216 10.62 -4.15 5.04
C ARG A 216 10.61 -4.38 6.55
N GLN A 217 11.62 -3.86 7.25
CA GLN A 217 11.68 -3.98 8.72
C GLN A 217 10.53 -3.24 9.41
N ALA A 218 10.24 -2.01 8.97
CA ALA A 218 9.13 -1.22 9.51
C ALA A 218 7.76 -1.89 9.26
N VAL A 219 7.54 -2.41 8.05
CA VAL A 219 6.33 -3.18 7.71
C VAL A 219 6.21 -4.44 8.56
N ALA A 220 7.31 -5.19 8.77
CA ALA A 220 7.31 -6.39 9.60
C ALA A 220 6.97 -6.09 11.06
N ARG A 221 7.51 -5.00 11.62
CA ARG A 221 7.15 -4.52 12.97
C ARG A 221 5.69 -4.16 13.08
N ALA A 222 5.18 -3.35 12.14
CA ALA A 222 3.77 -2.94 12.12
C ALA A 222 2.81 -4.14 12.03
N ARG A 223 3.14 -5.12 11.16
CA ARG A 223 2.37 -6.36 11.03
C ARG A 223 2.39 -7.18 12.32
N SER A 224 3.56 -7.31 12.94
CA SER A 224 3.73 -8.09 14.19
C SER A 224 2.99 -7.44 15.37
N ALA A 225 3.00 -6.11 15.45
CA ALA A 225 2.19 -5.37 16.42
C ALA A 225 0.70 -5.61 16.21
N ALA A 226 0.24 -5.60 14.95
CA ALA A 226 -1.14 -5.89 14.61
C ALA A 226 -1.56 -7.33 14.96
N ASP A 227 -0.73 -8.33 14.66
CA ASP A 227 -0.98 -9.72 15.04
C ASP A 227 -1.08 -9.89 16.56
N ARG A 228 -0.16 -9.27 17.29
CA ARG A 228 -0.16 -9.29 18.77
C ARG A 228 -1.48 -8.73 19.33
N LEU A 229 -1.97 -7.61 18.80
CA LEU A 229 -3.23 -7.01 19.25
C LEU A 229 -4.45 -7.86 18.90
N LEU A 230 -4.45 -8.51 17.73
CA LEU A 230 -5.55 -9.40 17.34
C LEU A 230 -5.58 -10.67 18.20
N GLU A 231 -4.43 -11.30 18.45
CA GLU A 231 -4.31 -12.51 19.26
C GLU A 231 -4.89 -12.33 20.67
N HIS A 232 -4.78 -11.11 21.21
CA HIS A 232 -5.29 -10.76 22.55
C HIS A 232 -6.65 -10.04 22.49
N SER A 233 -7.32 -10.04 21.34
CA SER A 233 -8.69 -9.54 21.20
C SER A 233 -9.71 -10.66 21.44
N ARG A 234 -10.69 -10.41 22.32
CA ARG A 234 -11.81 -11.34 22.57
C ARG A 234 -12.71 -11.59 21.35
N HIS A 235 -12.67 -10.71 20.35
CA HIS A 235 -13.44 -10.78 19.10
C HIS A 235 -12.55 -11.08 17.90
N ALA A 236 -11.38 -11.69 18.14
CA ALA A 236 -10.52 -12.14 17.07
C ALA A 236 -11.32 -12.98 16.06
N LEU A 237 -11.18 -12.64 14.78
CA LEU A 237 -11.81 -13.31 13.64
C LEU A 237 -13.32 -13.07 13.48
N ASP A 238 -13.95 -12.23 14.31
CA ASP A 238 -15.27 -11.68 14.02
C ASP A 238 -15.14 -10.62 12.90
N ALA A 239 -15.68 -10.91 11.72
CA ALA A 239 -15.56 -10.05 10.55
C ALA A 239 -16.25 -8.69 10.70
N ASP A 240 -17.18 -8.55 11.65
CA ASP A 240 -17.89 -7.32 11.94
C ASP A 240 -17.17 -6.47 13.01
N ASP A 241 -16.29 -7.08 13.80
CA ASP A 241 -15.48 -6.38 14.78
C ASP A 241 -14.51 -5.38 14.09
N PRO A 242 -14.47 -4.12 14.53
CA PRO A 242 -13.65 -3.09 13.91
C PRO A 242 -12.14 -3.33 14.07
N VAL A 243 -11.67 -4.03 15.11
CA VAL A 243 -10.25 -4.40 15.27
C VAL A 243 -9.88 -5.49 14.27
N THR A 244 -10.71 -6.52 14.10
CA THR A 244 -10.51 -7.54 13.05
C THR A 244 -10.49 -6.91 11.65
N ARG A 245 -11.41 -5.97 11.35
CA ARG A 245 -11.41 -5.25 10.06
C ARG A 245 -10.12 -4.46 9.82
N ARG A 246 -9.66 -3.70 10.82
CA ARG A 246 -8.40 -2.94 10.73
C ARG A 246 -7.17 -3.83 10.63
N TRP A 247 -7.18 -4.98 11.29
CA TRP A 247 -6.12 -5.98 11.14
C TRP A 247 -6.07 -6.52 9.71
N CYS A 248 -7.22 -6.81 9.09
CA CYS A 248 -7.28 -7.21 7.68
C CYS A 248 -6.68 -6.14 6.75
N ASP A 249 -6.91 -4.85 7.05
CA ASP A 249 -6.33 -3.73 6.30
C ASP A 249 -4.80 -3.71 6.41
N VAL A 250 -4.26 -3.86 7.63
CA VAL A 250 -2.81 -3.95 7.86
C VAL A 250 -2.21 -5.14 7.14
N ASP A 251 -2.84 -6.30 7.25
CA ASP A 251 -2.38 -7.53 6.63
C ASP A 251 -2.37 -7.44 5.10
N THR A 252 -3.44 -6.95 4.51
CA THR A 252 -3.55 -6.76 3.05
C THR A 252 -2.52 -5.72 2.58
N GLY A 253 -2.40 -4.60 3.30
CA GLY A 253 -1.40 -3.57 3.03
C GLY A 253 0.03 -4.08 3.11
N ALA A 254 0.37 -4.89 4.12
CA ALA A 254 1.71 -5.47 4.27
C ALA A 254 2.06 -6.39 3.09
N ARG A 255 1.12 -7.22 2.63
CA ARG A 255 1.32 -8.08 1.44
C ARG A 255 1.49 -7.25 0.16
N LEU A 256 0.76 -6.14 0.02
CA LEU A 256 0.94 -5.20 -1.10
C LEU A 256 2.33 -4.55 -1.07
N ALA A 257 2.73 -4.00 0.08
CA ALA A 257 4.03 -3.38 0.27
C ALA A 257 5.17 -4.37 -0.03
N HIS A 258 5.10 -5.61 0.45
CA HIS A 258 6.10 -6.63 0.14
C HIS A 258 6.21 -6.93 -1.37
N ARG A 259 5.08 -7.05 -2.08
CA ARG A 259 5.11 -7.23 -3.55
C ARG A 259 5.75 -6.03 -4.25
N MET A 260 5.44 -4.82 -3.81
CA MET A 260 6.09 -3.60 -4.32
C MET A 260 7.61 -3.65 -4.10
N PHE A 261 8.05 -4.00 -2.90
CA PHE A 261 9.48 -4.10 -2.58
C PHE A 261 10.20 -5.17 -3.39
N ASP A 262 9.56 -6.32 -3.63
CA ASP A 262 10.12 -7.40 -4.45
C ASP A 262 10.28 -6.94 -5.91
N HIS A 263 9.29 -6.20 -6.43
CA HIS A 263 9.38 -5.61 -7.77
C HIS A 263 10.51 -4.59 -7.88
N MET A 264 10.66 -3.70 -6.89
CA MET A 264 11.76 -2.73 -6.84
C MET A 264 13.12 -3.41 -6.78
N SER A 265 13.30 -4.43 -5.93
CA SER A 265 14.55 -5.19 -5.85
C SER A 265 14.86 -5.96 -7.14
N ALA A 266 13.84 -6.43 -7.87
CA ALA A 266 14.03 -7.06 -9.17
C ALA A 266 14.47 -6.08 -10.26
N SER A 267 14.13 -4.79 -10.14
CA SER A 267 14.51 -3.75 -11.10
C SER A 267 15.98 -3.30 -11.00
N LEU A 268 16.64 -3.62 -9.89
CA LEU A 268 18.05 -3.34 -9.62
C LEU A 268 19.01 -4.36 -10.25
N ARG A 269 18.50 -5.51 -10.70
CA ARG A 269 19.27 -6.61 -11.31
C ARG A 269 19.18 -6.57 -12.82
#